data_AF-A0A8B8BLL4-F1
#
_entry.id   AF-A0A8B8BLL4-F1
#
_cell.length_a   1.000
_cell.length_b   1.000
_cell.length_c   1.000
_cell.angle_alpha   90.00
_cell.angle_beta   90.00
_cell.angle_gamma   90.00
#
_symmetry.space_group_name_H-M   'P 1'
#
loop_
_entity.id
_entity.type
_entity.pdbx_description
1 polymer ?
#
loop_
_entity_poly.entity_id
_entity_poly.type
_entity_poly.pdbx_seq_one_letter_code
_entity_poly.pdbx_strand_id
1 'polypeptide(L)'
;MRQSERGEYYVAMVYENSSRSVKLLYLPKKMENVITRNGFFLCKGVSLGDGIRLYENSRVFQCGKFPVDDEKIQAYLNPPLETVDEVLLSPVKRTVSVKGILRRSSGIIESPNSKRRELVLESTEGSSSVVCKLWGEASSVDIPPEGAILTATSMQVATWKGGITLNSSVLTVLQETEEESCFDGEIEGIEVLPDFSYMIVREKTMKIKTADLERILNGVVFQENIFVKGRCKGMTVLEIQQCNPAKKVKE
;
A
#
# COMPACT_ATOMS: atom_id res chain seq x y z
N MET A 1 18.45 0.69 14.61
CA MET A 1 17.83 1.97 15.04
C MET A 1 17.82 2.89 13.85
N ARG A 2 16.78 3.70 13.68
CA ARG A 2 16.72 4.77 12.69
C ARG A 2 16.52 6.11 13.42
N GLN A 3 17.18 7.17 12.98
CA GLN A 3 16.97 8.50 13.54
C GLN A 3 15.68 9.10 12.95
N SER A 4 14.91 9.83 13.76
CA SER A 4 13.76 10.60 13.26
C SER A 4 14.21 11.75 12.36
N GLU A 5 13.38 12.18 11.42
CA GLU A 5 13.67 13.30 10.50
C GLU A 5 14.09 14.60 11.20
N ARG A 6 13.54 14.88 12.39
CA ARG A 6 13.90 16.09 13.17
C ARG A 6 15.17 15.92 14.00
N GLY A 7 15.76 14.73 13.99
CA GLY A 7 16.93 14.37 14.79
C GLY A 7 16.67 14.27 16.30
N GLU A 8 15.42 14.38 16.74
CA GLU A 8 15.04 14.48 18.16
C GLU A 8 15.05 13.12 18.88
N TYR A 9 14.70 12.04 18.17
CA TYR A 9 14.64 10.69 18.73
C TYR A 9 15.13 9.63 17.75
N TYR A 10 15.52 8.47 18.28
CA TYR A 10 15.72 7.24 17.54
C TYR A 10 14.49 6.35 17.65
N VAL A 11 14.25 5.55 16.62
CA VAL A 11 13.21 4.53 16.57
C VAL A 11 13.85 3.16 16.43
N ALA A 12 13.41 2.22 17.28
CA ALA A 12 13.76 0.81 17.23
C ALA A 12 12.49 -0.05 17.22
N MET A 13 12.58 -1.23 16.63
CA MET A 13 11.57 -2.27 16.81
C MET A 13 11.96 -3.12 18.02
N VAL A 14 11.02 -3.38 18.92
CA VAL A 14 11.23 -4.16 20.15
C VAL A 14 10.10 -5.16 20.35
N TYR A 15 10.41 -6.27 21.02
CA TYR A 15 9.40 -7.20 21.52
C TYR A 15 9.12 -6.89 23.00
N GLU A 16 7.88 -6.50 23.31
CA GLU A 16 7.44 -6.23 24.67
C GLU A 16 6.94 -7.53 25.32
N ASN A 17 7.65 -7.98 26.36
CA ASN A 17 7.34 -9.23 27.04
C ASN A 17 5.95 -9.23 27.74
N SER A 18 5.55 -8.10 28.34
CA SER A 18 4.30 -8.00 29.12
C SER A 18 3.05 -8.18 28.25
N SER A 19 3.04 -7.58 27.06
CA SER A 19 1.94 -7.71 26.11
C SER A 19 2.14 -8.82 25.08
N ARG A 20 3.33 -9.45 25.07
CA ARG A 20 3.79 -10.39 24.05
C ARG A 20 3.53 -9.83 22.66
N SER A 21 4.03 -8.63 22.36
CA SER A 21 3.78 -7.97 21.08
C SER A 21 5.00 -7.19 20.60
N VAL A 22 5.09 -6.99 19.28
CA VAL A 22 6.12 -6.15 18.67
C VAL A 22 5.65 -4.70 18.67
N LYS A 23 6.52 -3.78 19.08
CA LYS A 23 6.24 -2.35 19.18
C LYS A 23 7.40 -1.51 18.66
N LEU A 24 7.10 -0.25 18.34
CA LEU A 24 8.13 0.76 18.13
C LEU A 24 8.56 1.34 19.48
N LEU A 25 9.86 1.40 19.70
CA LEU A 25 10.52 2.09 20.80
C LEU A 25 11.06 3.43 20.30
N TYR A 26 10.64 4.51 20.94
CA TYR A 26 11.13 5.86 20.72
C TYR A 26 12.14 6.23 21.80
N LEU A 27 13.39 6.49 21.43
CA LEU A 27 14.49 6.80 22.33
C LEU A 27 14.97 8.24 22.14
N PRO A 28 15.19 9.02 23.20
CA PRO A 28 15.88 10.31 23.09
C PRO A 28 17.30 10.12 22.55
N LYS A 29 17.82 11.11 21.82
CA LYS A 29 19.16 11.05 21.23
C LYS A 29 20.27 10.71 22.24
N LYS A 30 20.18 11.24 23.47
CA LYS A 30 21.11 10.98 24.57
C LYS A 30 21.18 9.50 25.00
N MET A 31 20.20 8.67 24.60
CA MET A 31 20.10 7.26 24.96
C MET A 31 20.46 6.30 23.82
N GLU A 32 21.02 6.78 22.71
CA GLU A 32 21.36 5.96 21.53
C GLU A 32 22.16 4.70 21.88
N ASN A 33 23.16 4.83 22.75
CA ASN A 33 24.07 3.73 23.09
C ASN A 33 23.61 2.91 24.30
N VAL A 34 22.46 3.23 24.89
CA VAL A 34 21.94 2.54 26.08
C VAL A 34 21.32 1.20 25.73
N ILE A 35 20.78 1.07 24.51
CA ILE A 35 20.08 -0.12 24.04
C ILE A 35 20.84 -0.72 22.85
N THR A 36 21.16 -2.00 22.96
CA THR A 36 21.87 -2.76 21.94
C THR A 36 20.96 -3.75 21.24
N ARG A 37 21.28 -4.06 19.98
CA ARG A 37 20.54 -5.07 19.20
C ARG A 37 20.64 -6.43 19.90
N ASN A 38 19.54 -7.17 19.92
CA ASN A 38 19.41 -8.48 20.59
C ASN A 38 19.63 -8.46 22.12
N GLY A 39 19.68 -7.27 22.73
CA GLY A 39 19.73 -7.12 24.18
C GLY A 39 18.34 -7.19 24.83
N PHE A 40 18.32 -7.53 26.11
CA PHE A 40 17.11 -7.61 26.93
C PHE A 40 17.16 -6.52 28.00
N PHE A 41 16.11 -5.71 28.07
CA PHE A 41 16.10 -4.51 28.90
C PHE A 41 14.81 -4.37 29.69
N LEU A 42 14.94 -3.91 30.94
CA LEU A 42 13.87 -3.42 31.78
C LEU A 42 13.87 -1.90 31.74
N CYS A 43 12.82 -1.31 31.19
CA CYS A 43 12.65 0.13 31.10
C CYS A 43 11.64 0.63 32.15
N LYS A 44 12.00 1.67 32.91
CA LYS A 44 11.13 2.35 33.89
C LYS A 44 10.94 3.82 33.54
N GLY A 45 9.79 4.37 33.90
CA GLY A 45 9.43 5.75 33.57
C GLY A 45 9.18 5.94 32.07
N VAL A 46 8.45 5.00 31.45
CA VAL A 46 8.10 5.01 30.03
C VAL A 46 6.65 5.42 29.83
N SER A 47 6.33 5.96 28.66
CA SER A 47 4.93 6.08 28.21
C SER A 47 4.58 4.93 27.28
N LEU A 48 3.41 4.33 27.52
CA LEU A 48 2.85 3.24 26.73
C LEU A 48 1.67 3.76 25.91
N GLY A 49 1.76 3.61 24.60
CA GLY A 49 0.68 3.92 23.65
C GLY A 49 0.78 2.99 22.45
N ASP A 50 0.67 3.54 21.23
CA ASP A 50 0.92 2.79 19.98
C ASP A 50 2.40 2.36 19.84
N GLY A 51 3.28 2.85 20.72
CA GLY A 51 4.64 2.35 20.94
C GLY A 51 5.08 2.60 22.39
N ILE A 52 6.35 2.34 22.65
CA ILE A 52 7.01 2.59 23.93
C ILE A 52 7.86 3.84 23.78
N ARG A 53 7.67 4.85 24.63
CA ARG A 53 8.47 6.07 24.60
C ARG A 53 9.32 6.20 25.85
N LEU A 54 10.63 6.32 25.64
CA LEU A 54 11.61 6.72 26.66
C LEU A 54 11.74 8.24 26.68
N TYR A 55 11.98 8.77 27.87
CA TYR A 55 12.28 10.17 28.15
C TYR A 55 13.70 10.28 28.72
N GLU A 56 14.25 11.49 28.79
CA GLU A 56 15.61 11.68 29.30
C GLU A 56 15.81 11.17 30.74
N ASN A 57 14.75 11.14 31.55
CA ASN A 57 14.74 10.65 32.92
C ASN A 57 14.30 9.18 33.06
N SER A 58 14.00 8.48 31.96
CA SER A 58 13.70 7.05 32.00
C SER A 58 14.93 6.26 32.43
N ARG A 59 14.71 5.16 33.16
CA ARG A 59 15.79 4.27 33.60
C ARG A 59 15.75 2.99 32.79
N VAL A 60 16.89 2.62 32.20
CA VAL A 60 17.04 1.39 31.41
C VAL A 60 18.05 0.49 32.10
N PHE A 61 17.65 -0.73 32.41
CA PHE A 61 18.49 -1.74 33.03
C PHE A 61 18.61 -2.93 32.09
N GLN A 62 19.83 -3.42 31.85
CA GLN A 62 19.99 -4.71 31.19
C GLN A 62 19.44 -5.80 32.11
N CYS A 63 18.67 -6.73 31.55
CA CYS A 63 18.08 -7.84 32.30
C CYS A 63 18.40 -9.20 31.67
N GLY A 64 18.05 -10.26 32.38
CA GLY A 64 18.16 -11.62 31.87
C GLY A 64 17.27 -11.85 30.64
N LYS A 65 17.63 -12.83 29.82
CA LYS A 65 16.84 -13.24 28.66
C LYS A 65 15.44 -13.68 29.10
N PHE A 66 14.43 -13.35 28.30
CA PHE A 66 13.07 -13.86 28.45
C PHE A 66 12.60 -14.46 27.12
N PRO A 67 11.60 -15.37 27.15
CA PRO A 67 11.07 -15.97 25.94
C PRO A 67 10.54 -14.91 24.97
N VAL A 68 10.95 -15.02 23.71
CA VAL A 68 10.48 -14.19 22.60
C VAL A 68 9.63 -15.06 21.69
N ASP A 69 8.53 -14.51 21.22
CA ASP A 69 7.61 -15.18 20.32
C ASP A 69 8.00 -14.86 18.88
N ASP A 70 8.79 -15.74 18.27
CA ASP A 70 9.35 -15.54 16.94
C ASP A 70 8.25 -15.46 15.87
N GLU A 71 7.14 -16.19 16.04
CA GLU A 71 6.00 -16.14 15.13
C GLU A 71 5.39 -14.74 15.10
N LYS A 72 5.24 -14.09 16.26
CA LYS A 72 4.75 -12.70 16.33
C LYS A 72 5.73 -11.71 15.72
N ILE A 73 7.03 -11.95 15.82
CA ILE A 73 8.04 -11.12 15.15
C ILE A 73 7.92 -11.29 13.64
N GLN A 74 7.83 -12.52 13.15
CA GLN A 74 7.69 -12.78 11.73
C GLN A 74 6.39 -12.21 11.17
N ALA A 75 5.27 -12.35 11.88
CA ALA A 75 3.99 -11.77 11.47
C ALA A 75 4.02 -10.24 11.43
N TYR A 76 4.80 -9.59 12.31
CA TYR A 76 4.98 -8.14 12.29
C TYR A 76 5.88 -7.67 11.14
N LEU A 77 6.97 -8.41 10.86
CA LEU A 77 7.92 -8.10 9.79
C LEU A 77 7.37 -8.41 8.40
N ASN A 78 6.54 -9.45 8.29
CA ASN A 78 5.92 -9.93 7.07
C ASN A 78 4.41 -9.99 7.27
N PRO A 79 3.74 -8.83 7.38
CA PRO A 79 2.31 -8.78 7.56
C PRO A 79 1.61 -9.34 6.31
N PRO A 80 0.43 -9.97 6.49
CA PRO A 80 -0.27 -10.66 5.41
C PRO A 80 -0.57 -9.70 4.26
N LEU A 81 -0.49 -10.22 3.04
CA LEU A 81 -0.92 -9.51 1.84
C LEU A 81 -2.43 -9.64 1.71
N GLU A 82 -3.11 -8.50 1.64
CA GLU A 82 -4.56 -8.39 1.59
C GLU A 82 -4.96 -7.57 0.35
N THR A 83 -6.14 -7.86 -0.18
CA THR A 83 -6.80 -7.07 -1.21
C THR A 83 -7.31 -5.74 -0.64
N VAL A 84 -7.60 -4.77 -1.52
CA VAL A 84 -8.20 -3.51 -1.08
C VAL A 84 -9.53 -3.74 -0.34
N ASP A 85 -10.34 -4.67 -0.84
CA ASP A 85 -11.64 -5.01 -0.24
C ASP A 85 -11.50 -5.58 1.20
N GLU A 86 -10.54 -6.48 1.42
CA GLU A 86 -10.26 -7.04 2.76
C GLU A 86 -9.69 -5.99 3.73
N VAL A 87 -8.90 -5.04 3.23
CA VAL A 87 -8.39 -3.93 4.03
C VAL A 87 -9.52 -3.04 4.53
N LEU A 88 -10.52 -2.78 3.70
CA LEU A 88 -11.67 -1.94 4.08
C LEU A 88 -12.53 -2.58 5.19
N LEU A 89 -12.44 -3.89 5.36
CA LEU A 89 -13.10 -4.65 6.43
C LEU A 89 -12.17 -4.93 7.63
N SER A 90 -10.88 -4.58 7.52
CA SER A 90 -9.88 -4.90 8.54
C SER A 90 -10.00 -4.03 9.79
N PRO A 91 -9.71 -4.59 10.98
CA PRO A 91 -9.74 -3.83 12.22
C PRO A 91 -8.63 -2.77 12.25
N VAL A 92 -8.95 -1.63 12.88
CA VAL A 92 -8.01 -0.52 13.07
C VAL A 92 -6.80 -0.97 13.88
N LYS A 93 -5.64 -0.37 13.59
CA LYS A 93 -4.31 -0.66 14.16
C LYS A 93 -3.66 -1.95 13.68
N ARG A 94 -4.36 -2.79 12.91
CA ARG A 94 -3.75 -3.94 12.23
C ARG A 94 -2.70 -3.48 11.23
N THR A 95 -1.58 -4.20 11.15
CA THR A 95 -0.60 -4.01 10.08
C THR A 95 -0.85 -5.04 8.98
N VAL A 96 -0.90 -4.57 7.74
CA VAL A 96 -1.20 -5.35 6.54
C VAL A 96 -0.25 -4.94 5.42
N SER A 97 -0.03 -5.82 4.46
CA SER A 97 0.47 -5.43 3.14
C SER A 97 -0.73 -5.36 2.20
N VAL A 98 -0.80 -4.35 1.33
CA VAL A 98 -1.92 -4.20 0.38
C VAL A 98 -1.41 -4.19 -1.05
N LYS A 99 -2.13 -4.87 -1.94
CA LYS A 99 -1.88 -4.83 -3.38
C LYS A 99 -3.06 -4.19 -4.10
N GLY A 100 -2.77 -3.27 -5.00
CA GLY A 100 -3.79 -2.56 -5.77
C GLY A 100 -3.23 -1.81 -6.96
N ILE A 101 -4.12 -1.30 -7.80
CA ILE A 101 -3.78 -0.43 -8.92
C ILE A 101 -3.60 0.98 -8.39
N LEU A 102 -2.44 1.60 -8.63
CA LEU A 102 -2.21 2.98 -8.26
C LEU A 102 -3.00 3.90 -9.20
N ARG A 103 -4.11 4.47 -8.73
CA ARG A 103 -4.92 5.39 -9.54
C ARG A 103 -4.44 6.81 -9.49
N ARG A 104 -3.96 7.24 -8.34
CA ARG A 104 -3.55 8.62 -8.11
C ARG A 104 -2.46 8.71 -7.07
N SER A 105 -1.51 9.60 -7.31
CA SER A 105 -0.58 10.06 -6.28
C SER A 105 -0.72 11.57 -6.07
N SER A 106 -0.64 12.02 -4.81
CA SER A 106 -0.60 13.45 -4.51
C SER A 106 0.82 13.99 -4.60
N GLY A 107 0.96 15.31 -4.72
CA GLY A 107 2.20 15.99 -4.33
C GLY A 107 2.51 15.80 -2.84
N ILE A 108 3.69 16.24 -2.41
CA ILE A 108 4.03 16.25 -0.98
C ILE A 108 3.22 17.37 -0.30
N ILE A 109 2.48 17.00 0.74
CA ILE A 109 1.73 17.91 1.60
C ILE A 109 2.57 18.16 2.85
N GLU A 110 3.06 19.39 3.01
CA GLU A 110 3.89 19.80 4.14
C GLU A 110 3.15 20.76 5.07
N SER A 111 3.44 20.62 6.36
CA SER A 111 2.98 21.48 7.45
C SER A 111 4.12 21.61 8.46
N PRO A 112 4.06 22.60 9.38
CA PRO A 112 5.14 22.81 10.36
C PRO A 112 5.48 21.58 11.20
N ASN A 113 4.55 20.63 11.34
CA ASN A 113 4.68 19.43 12.17
C ASN A 113 4.56 18.10 11.43
N SER A 114 4.31 18.12 10.12
CA SER A 114 4.16 16.87 9.36
C SER A 114 4.44 17.05 7.88
N LYS A 115 4.98 15.99 7.29
CA LYS A 115 5.22 15.83 5.86
C LYS A 115 4.55 14.54 5.43
N ARG A 116 3.72 14.58 4.39
CA ARG A 116 2.99 13.39 3.93
C ARG A 116 2.71 13.40 2.43
N ARG A 117 2.53 12.22 1.86
CA ARG A 117 2.05 11.99 0.49
C ARG A 117 0.89 11.00 0.54
N GLU A 118 -0.13 11.19 -0.28
CA GLU A 118 -1.29 10.30 -0.36
C GLU A 118 -1.25 9.53 -1.68
N LEU A 119 -1.48 8.22 -1.62
CA LEU A 119 -1.66 7.34 -2.76
C LEU A 119 -3.08 6.75 -2.70
N VAL A 120 -3.75 6.66 -3.84
CA VAL A 120 -5.04 5.99 -3.96
C VAL A 120 -4.83 4.66 -4.67
N LEU A 121 -5.03 3.57 -3.93
CA LEU A 121 -4.98 2.21 -4.47
C LEU A 121 -6.39 1.71 -4.69
N GLU A 122 -6.66 1.26 -5.91
CA GLU A 122 -7.90 0.60 -6.28
C GLU A 122 -7.73 -0.92 -6.29
N SER A 123 -8.82 -1.62 -6.00
CA SER A 123 -8.88 -3.08 -6.09
C SER A 123 -8.51 -3.54 -7.50
N THR A 124 -7.82 -4.68 -7.59
CA THR A 124 -7.56 -5.33 -8.89
C THR A 124 -8.77 -6.13 -9.36
N GLU A 125 -9.69 -6.47 -8.46
CA GLU A 125 -10.82 -7.37 -8.71
C GLU A 125 -12.17 -6.65 -8.67
N GLY A 126 -12.29 -5.54 -7.93
CA GLY A 126 -13.51 -4.73 -7.82
C GLY A 126 -13.29 -3.23 -8.06
N SER A 127 -14.25 -2.41 -7.63
CA SER A 127 -14.26 -0.95 -7.77
C SER A 127 -13.88 -0.17 -6.49
N SER A 128 -13.59 -0.90 -5.41
CA SER A 128 -13.21 -0.32 -4.13
C SER A 128 -11.84 0.36 -4.19
N SER A 129 -11.65 1.43 -3.41
CA SER A 129 -10.35 2.10 -3.28
C SER A 129 -10.03 2.44 -1.82
N VAL A 130 -8.72 2.52 -1.52
CA VAL A 130 -8.21 2.89 -0.21
C VAL A 130 -7.11 3.94 -0.34
N VAL A 131 -7.12 4.91 0.58
CA VAL A 131 -6.09 5.95 0.65
C VAL A 131 -4.94 5.48 1.54
N CYS A 132 -3.75 5.39 0.95
CA CYS A 132 -2.48 5.13 1.63
C CYS A 132 -1.75 6.45 1.89
N LYS A 133 -1.45 6.75 3.15
CA LYS A 133 -0.75 7.95 3.61
C LYS A 133 0.68 7.58 3.96
N LEU A 134 1.62 8.09 3.17
CA LEU A 134 3.04 7.98 3.44
C LEU A 134 3.47 9.18 4.27
N TRP A 135 4.08 8.94 5.42
CA TRP A 135 4.47 9.97 6.39
C TRP A 135 5.98 10.08 6.52
N GLY A 136 6.47 11.30 6.75
CA GLY A 136 7.90 11.59 6.94
C GLY A 136 8.73 11.09 5.76
N GLU A 137 9.77 10.29 6.03
CA GLU A 137 10.69 9.82 5.00
C GLU A 137 9.99 8.99 3.92
N ALA A 138 8.96 8.24 4.32
CA ALA A 138 8.16 7.44 3.40
C ALA A 138 7.45 8.33 2.36
N SER A 139 7.19 9.61 2.64
CA SER A 139 6.56 10.52 1.67
C SER A 139 7.47 10.90 0.50
N SER A 140 8.78 10.68 0.65
CA SER A 140 9.81 11.01 -0.33
C SER A 140 10.27 9.82 -1.17
N VAL A 141 9.70 8.62 -0.96
CA VAL A 141 10.03 7.45 -1.79
C VAL A 141 9.56 7.64 -3.23
N ASP A 142 10.26 6.99 -4.16
CA ASP A 142 9.85 6.93 -5.55
C ASP A 142 8.52 6.18 -5.66
N ILE A 143 7.57 6.80 -6.36
CA ILE A 143 6.23 6.25 -6.56
C ILE A 143 6.18 5.66 -7.96
N PRO A 144 5.72 4.42 -8.12
CA PRO A 144 5.44 3.87 -9.44
C PRO A 144 4.49 4.75 -10.25
N PRO A 145 4.51 4.66 -11.59
CA PRO A 145 3.60 5.44 -12.41
C PRO A 145 2.13 5.08 -12.14
N GLU A 146 1.24 6.06 -12.33
CA GLU A 146 -0.20 5.83 -12.25
C GLU A 146 -0.62 4.77 -13.28
N GLY A 147 -1.48 3.85 -12.84
CA GLY A 147 -1.92 2.67 -13.56
C GLY A 147 -1.09 1.41 -13.32
N ALA A 148 0.05 1.49 -12.63
CA ALA A 148 0.83 0.33 -12.22
C ALA A 148 0.17 -0.45 -11.07
N ILE A 149 0.45 -1.75 -10.99
CA ILE A 149 0.11 -2.56 -9.81
C ILE A 149 1.18 -2.31 -8.76
N LEU A 150 0.77 -1.79 -7.61
CA LEU A 150 1.64 -1.51 -6.48
C LEU A 150 1.31 -2.46 -5.33
N THR A 151 2.35 -3.02 -4.73
CA THR A 151 2.28 -3.63 -3.40
C THR A 151 2.89 -2.66 -2.38
N ALA A 152 2.09 -2.19 -1.43
CA ALA A 152 2.53 -1.38 -0.31
C ALA A 152 2.62 -2.27 0.94
N THR A 153 3.84 -2.54 1.40
CA THR A 153 4.08 -3.44 2.52
C THR A 153 4.00 -2.73 3.87
N SER A 154 3.66 -3.48 4.92
CA SER A 154 3.69 -3.02 6.31
C SER A 154 2.98 -1.68 6.57
N MET A 155 1.76 -1.57 6.07
CA MET A 155 0.86 -0.43 6.25
C MET A 155 -0.06 -0.66 7.45
N GLN A 156 -0.27 0.36 8.27
CA GLN A 156 -1.18 0.30 9.42
C GLN A 156 -2.58 0.78 9.04
N VAL A 157 -3.59 -0.03 9.34
CA VAL A 157 -5.00 0.32 9.20
C VAL A 157 -5.38 1.42 10.19
N ALA A 158 -5.92 2.51 9.67
CA ALA A 158 -6.31 3.69 10.41
C ALA A 158 -7.69 4.18 9.95
N THR A 159 -8.34 5.02 10.74
CA THR A 159 -9.60 5.68 10.35
C THR A 159 -9.39 7.17 10.21
N TRP A 160 -9.94 7.76 9.15
CA TRP A 160 -9.92 9.21 8.94
C TRP A 160 -11.27 9.67 8.40
N LYS A 161 -11.90 10.64 9.09
CA LYS A 161 -13.25 11.16 8.76
C LYS A 161 -14.28 10.04 8.54
N GLY A 162 -14.20 8.96 9.32
CA GLY A 162 -15.12 7.83 9.24
C GLY A 162 -14.78 6.76 8.20
N GLY A 163 -13.79 6.99 7.32
CA GLY A 163 -13.33 5.99 6.33
C GLY A 163 -12.04 5.29 6.75
N ILE A 164 -11.84 4.05 6.26
CA ILE A 164 -10.58 3.32 6.42
C ILE A 164 -9.51 3.95 5.52
N THR A 165 -8.33 4.12 6.10
CA THR A 165 -7.11 4.58 5.43
C THR A 165 -5.94 3.75 5.91
N LEU A 166 -4.84 3.77 5.16
CA LEU A 166 -3.61 3.10 5.53
C LEU A 166 -2.54 4.14 5.85
N ASN A 167 -1.78 3.97 6.93
CA ASN A 167 -0.64 4.80 7.26
C ASN A 167 0.65 4.00 7.07
N SER A 168 1.66 4.60 6.44
CA SER A 168 2.99 4.00 6.35
C SER A 168 3.60 3.79 7.74
N SER A 169 4.37 2.71 7.88
CA SER A 169 5.25 2.46 9.00
C SER A 169 6.72 2.64 8.61
N VAL A 170 7.63 2.48 9.57
CA VAL A 170 9.08 2.46 9.30
C VAL A 170 9.52 1.27 8.43
N LEU A 171 8.66 0.26 8.27
CA LEU A 171 8.90 -0.91 7.45
C LEU A 171 8.21 -0.83 6.08
N THR A 172 7.52 0.28 5.79
CA THR A 172 6.82 0.42 4.51
C THR A 172 7.79 0.44 3.35
N VAL A 173 7.54 -0.44 2.38
CA VAL A 173 8.20 -0.47 1.08
C VAL A 173 7.11 -0.47 0.03
N LEU A 174 7.35 0.30 -1.04
CA LEU A 174 6.51 0.31 -2.22
C LEU A 174 7.21 -0.50 -3.30
N GLN A 175 6.52 -1.49 -3.86
CA GLN A 175 7.05 -2.33 -4.94
C GLN A 175 6.05 -2.37 -6.09
N GLU A 176 6.50 -1.94 -7.27
CA GLU A 176 5.78 -2.21 -8.51
C GLU A 176 5.79 -3.71 -8.79
N THR A 177 4.63 -4.25 -9.13
CA THR A 177 4.46 -5.65 -9.47
C THR A 177 4.40 -5.78 -10.99
N GLU A 178 5.18 -6.71 -11.55
CA GLU A 178 5.21 -6.96 -12.99
C GLU A 178 4.15 -7.95 -13.48
N GLU A 179 3.16 -8.24 -12.64
CA GLU A 179 2.13 -9.22 -12.97
C GLU A 179 1.24 -8.76 -14.12
N GLU A 180 1.04 -9.70 -15.05
CA GLU A 180 0.08 -9.57 -16.13
C GLU A 180 -1.21 -10.29 -15.76
N SER A 181 -2.35 -9.72 -16.13
CA SER A 181 -3.66 -10.34 -16.00
C SER A 181 -4.37 -10.38 -17.34
N CYS A 182 -5.27 -11.36 -17.48
CA CYS A 182 -6.16 -11.45 -18.64
C CYS A 182 -7.45 -10.69 -18.36
N PHE A 183 -8.04 -10.13 -19.41
CA PHE A 183 -9.37 -9.52 -19.35
C PHE A 183 -10.20 -9.97 -20.55
N ASP A 184 -11.51 -10.01 -20.37
CA ASP A 184 -12.49 -10.25 -21.41
C ASP A 184 -13.82 -9.54 -21.07
N GLY A 185 -14.54 -9.08 -22.07
CA GLY A 185 -15.83 -8.43 -21.86
C GLY A 185 -16.26 -7.52 -23.01
N GLU A 186 -17.40 -6.89 -22.85
CA GLU A 186 -17.87 -5.84 -23.76
C GLU A 186 -17.21 -4.50 -23.41
N ILE A 187 -16.92 -3.69 -24.43
CA ILE A 187 -16.49 -2.30 -24.23
C ILE A 187 -17.71 -1.47 -23.83
N GLU A 188 -17.71 -0.95 -22.61
CA GLU A 188 -18.80 -0.19 -22.01
C GLU A 188 -18.64 1.33 -22.22
N GLY A 189 -17.41 1.78 -22.50
CA GLY A 189 -17.12 3.19 -22.72
C GLY A 189 -15.68 3.41 -23.17
N ILE A 190 -15.44 4.52 -23.86
CA ILE A 190 -14.11 4.94 -24.29
C ILE A 190 -13.88 6.42 -24.04
N GLU A 191 -12.64 6.78 -23.79
CA GLU A 191 -12.13 8.15 -23.84
C GLU A 191 -10.94 8.18 -24.80
N VAL A 192 -11.05 8.95 -25.87
CA VAL A 192 -10.04 8.99 -26.92
C VAL A 192 -9.12 10.18 -26.70
N LEU A 193 -7.81 9.93 -26.53
CA LEU A 193 -6.77 10.96 -26.50
C LEU A 193 -5.69 10.63 -27.55
N PRO A 194 -4.78 11.57 -27.89
CA PRO A 194 -3.86 11.41 -29.02
C PRO A 194 -2.95 10.18 -28.96
N ASP A 195 -2.29 9.93 -27.83
CA ASP A 195 -1.27 8.86 -27.72
C ASP A 195 -1.80 7.59 -27.03
N PHE A 196 -2.66 7.78 -26.03
CA PHE A 196 -3.30 6.72 -25.28
C PHE A 196 -4.77 7.05 -25.09
N SER A 197 -5.61 6.04 -25.14
CA SER A 197 -7.03 6.14 -24.87
C SER A 197 -7.36 5.33 -23.63
N TYR A 198 -8.52 5.57 -23.04
CA TYR A 198 -9.07 4.74 -21.98
C TYR A 198 -10.27 3.98 -22.51
N MET A 199 -10.43 2.74 -22.06
CA MET A 199 -11.61 1.93 -22.32
C MET A 199 -12.13 1.33 -21.01
N ILE A 200 -13.43 1.16 -20.90
CA ILE A 200 -14.07 0.48 -19.77
C ILE A 200 -14.52 -0.90 -20.25
N VAL A 201 -14.11 -1.94 -19.54
CA VAL A 201 -14.52 -3.33 -19.79
C VAL A 201 -14.86 -3.97 -18.45
N ARG A 202 -16.11 -4.44 -18.25
CA ARG A 202 -16.60 -4.96 -16.97
C ARG A 202 -16.33 -4.02 -15.81
N GLU A 203 -16.73 -2.76 -15.94
CA GLU A 203 -16.51 -1.68 -14.95
C GLU A 203 -15.03 -1.34 -14.68
N LYS A 204 -14.07 -1.95 -15.38
CA LYS A 204 -12.63 -1.66 -15.22
C LYS A 204 -12.14 -0.72 -16.29
N THR A 205 -11.63 0.44 -15.86
CA THR A 205 -10.93 1.37 -16.75
C THR A 205 -9.51 0.88 -17.05
N MET A 206 -9.23 0.67 -18.33
CA MET A 206 -7.95 0.23 -18.88
C MET A 206 -7.36 1.32 -19.79
N LYS A 207 -6.04 1.46 -19.77
CA LYS A 207 -5.26 2.34 -20.64
C LYS A 207 -4.75 1.55 -21.84
N ILE A 208 -5.02 2.04 -23.05
CA ILE A 208 -4.65 1.38 -24.31
C ILE A 208 -3.98 2.39 -25.24
N LYS A 209 -3.09 1.94 -26.13
CA LYS A 209 -2.58 2.80 -27.21
C LYS A 209 -3.73 3.17 -28.14
N THR A 210 -3.85 4.45 -28.52
CA THR A 210 -4.97 4.90 -29.38
C THR A 210 -5.04 4.14 -30.69
N ALA A 211 -3.89 3.83 -31.30
CA ALA A 211 -3.82 3.00 -32.52
C ALA A 211 -4.38 1.58 -32.36
N ASP A 212 -4.22 0.96 -31.18
CA ASP A 212 -4.78 -0.36 -30.90
C ASP A 212 -6.30 -0.29 -30.70
N LEU A 213 -6.79 0.77 -30.06
CA LEU A 213 -8.22 1.02 -29.92
C LEU A 213 -8.87 1.25 -31.30
N GLU A 214 -8.24 2.05 -32.15
CA GLU A 214 -8.68 2.31 -33.53
C GLU A 214 -8.81 1.02 -34.34
N ARG A 215 -7.83 0.13 -34.21
CA ARG A 215 -7.84 -1.18 -34.87
C ARG A 215 -8.99 -2.07 -34.39
N ILE A 216 -9.35 -2.02 -33.10
CA ILE A 216 -10.42 -2.84 -32.52
C ILE A 216 -11.81 -2.32 -32.89
N LEU A 217 -11.98 -1.00 -32.90
CA LEU A 217 -13.26 -0.34 -33.18
C LEU A 217 -13.47 -0.04 -34.67
N ASN A 218 -12.49 -0.34 -35.54
CA ASN A 218 -12.47 0.12 -36.95
C ASN A 218 -12.65 1.65 -37.07
N GLY A 219 -11.97 2.41 -36.20
CA GLY A 219 -12.07 3.86 -36.04
C GLY A 219 -12.04 4.30 -34.58
N VAL A 220 -12.25 5.59 -34.30
CA VAL A 220 -12.21 6.17 -32.93
C VAL A 220 -13.59 6.51 -32.36
N VAL A 221 -14.62 5.86 -32.88
CA VAL A 221 -16.01 6.06 -32.45
C VAL A 221 -16.45 4.88 -31.62
N PHE A 222 -17.10 5.15 -30.49
CA PHE A 222 -17.69 4.12 -29.65
C PHE A 222 -18.71 3.29 -30.45
N GLN A 223 -18.64 1.97 -30.29
CA GLN A 223 -19.55 1.00 -30.90
C GLN A 223 -20.02 0.02 -29.83
N GLU A 224 -21.34 -0.19 -29.74
CA GLU A 224 -21.93 -1.19 -28.85
C GLU A 224 -21.67 -2.62 -29.36
N ASN A 225 -21.75 -3.62 -28.48
CA ASN A 225 -21.57 -5.04 -28.79
C ASN A 225 -20.18 -5.43 -29.29
N ILE A 226 -19.16 -4.63 -28.98
CA ILE A 226 -17.76 -4.98 -29.23
C ILE A 226 -17.22 -5.75 -28.03
N PHE A 227 -17.05 -7.06 -28.22
CA PHE A 227 -16.42 -7.93 -27.23
C PHE A 227 -14.92 -8.01 -27.50
N VAL A 228 -14.14 -7.87 -26.44
CA VAL A 228 -12.68 -7.94 -26.48
C VAL A 228 -12.16 -8.95 -25.47
N LYS A 229 -10.99 -9.49 -25.78
CA LYS A 229 -10.16 -10.24 -24.83
C LYS A 229 -8.72 -9.80 -24.98
N GLY A 230 -7.96 -9.85 -23.90
CA GLY A 230 -6.59 -9.36 -23.92
C GLY A 230 -5.80 -9.63 -22.66
N ARG A 231 -4.60 -9.07 -22.63
CA ARG A 231 -3.67 -9.08 -21.50
C ARG A 231 -3.33 -7.64 -21.10
N CYS A 232 -3.19 -7.39 -19.82
CA CYS A 232 -2.77 -6.10 -19.29
C CYS A 232 -1.75 -6.24 -18.16
N LYS A 233 -0.92 -5.21 -17.97
CA LYS A 233 -0.06 -4.99 -16.80
C LYS A 233 -0.62 -3.80 -16.05
N GLY A 234 -1.24 -4.06 -14.89
CA GLY A 234 -2.08 -3.07 -14.21
C GLY A 234 -3.22 -2.60 -15.10
N MET A 235 -3.33 -1.29 -15.31
CA MET A 235 -4.29 -0.72 -16.24
C MET A 235 -3.86 -0.81 -17.71
N THR A 236 -2.57 -1.01 -17.98
CA THR A 236 -2.04 -0.86 -19.35
C THR A 236 -2.26 -2.13 -20.15
N VAL A 237 -3.05 -2.04 -21.21
CA VAL A 237 -3.27 -3.11 -22.18
C VAL A 237 -1.96 -3.42 -22.90
N LEU A 238 -1.54 -4.67 -22.85
CA LEU A 238 -0.40 -5.20 -23.57
C LEU A 238 -0.82 -5.77 -24.92
N GLU A 239 -1.94 -6.51 -24.92
CA GLU A 239 -2.50 -7.14 -26.10
C GLU A 239 -4.02 -7.11 -26.04
N ILE A 240 -4.65 -6.89 -27.19
CA ILE A 240 -6.11 -6.89 -27.32
C ILE A 240 -6.54 -7.47 -28.67
N GLN A 241 -7.61 -8.25 -28.63
CA GLN A 241 -8.24 -8.83 -29.80
C GLN A 241 -9.76 -8.74 -29.64
N GLN A 242 -10.43 -8.39 -30.74
CA GLN A 242 -11.88 -8.49 -30.80
C GLN A 242 -12.28 -9.96 -30.83
N CYS A 243 -13.26 -10.34 -30.02
CA CYS A 243 -13.89 -11.65 -30.07
C CYS A 243 -15.32 -11.49 -30.58
N ASN A 244 -15.74 -12.37 -31.47
CA ASN A 244 -17.17 -12.52 -31.72
C ASN A 244 -17.77 -13.26 -30.53
N PRO A 245 -18.83 -12.74 -29.89
CA PRO A 245 -19.56 -13.52 -28.90
C PRO A 245 -20.01 -14.80 -29.62
N ALA A 246 -19.68 -15.96 -29.05
CA ALA A 246 -20.17 -17.23 -29.57
C ALA A 246 -21.69 -17.07 -29.73
N LYS A 247 -22.18 -17.21 -30.97
CA LYS A 247 -23.62 -17.16 -31.27
C LYS A 247 -24.29 -18.04 -30.23
N LYS A 248 -25.12 -17.47 -29.36
CA LYS A 248 -26.06 -18.26 -28.57
C LYS A 248 -26.82 -19.10 -29.58
N VAL A 249 -26.53 -20.40 -29.61
CA VAL A 249 -27.36 -21.37 -30.29
C VAL A 249 -28.70 -21.25 -29.58
N LYS A 250 -29.67 -20.63 -30.24
CA LYS A 250 -31.05 -20.64 -29.77
C LYS A 250 -31.48 -22.10 -29.81
N GLU A 251 -31.76 -22.67 -28.65
CA GLU A 251 -32.68 -23.81 -28.54
C GLU A 251 -34.08 -23.39 -29.00
#